data_AF-A0A3D2NMU9-F1
#
_entry.id   AF-A0A3D2NMU9-F1
#
_cell.length_a   1.000
_cell.length_b   1.000
_cell.length_c   1.000
_cell.angle_alpha   90.00
_cell.angle_beta   90.00
_cell.angle_gamma   90.00
#
_symmetry.space_group_name_H-M   'P 1'
#
loop_
_entity.id
_entity.type
_entity.pdbx_description
1 polymer ?
#
loop_
_entity_poly.entity_id
_entity_poly.type
_entity_poly.pdbx_seq_one_letter_code
_entity_poly.pdbx_strand_id
1 'polypeptide(L)'
;MTAYSASHPSNTVMSSVVSHLPVSVSNPGGSNGFFLPEAVYAALTDISVGATNAYVGFGGGFNWQYTQTGGIAAGAYDFVGVALHEITHALGRVSYEFVAPNTPFLTPLDLVRYNCGSTTLNSTSGSTACFSINGGITDLAVFSPTSDSADLNGATIDPFNAFMSSGTTYTMTSLGNQMMQSVGWTLSTAVPEPGTVYLIGVSFIAMIVARRRKMRPGSGHPAWGAIGRSV
;
A
#
# COMPACT_ATOMS: atom_id res chain seq x y z
N MET A 1 0.50 -16.51 10.85
CA MET A 1 -0.38 -15.49 11.46
C MET A 1 -0.39 -15.57 12.99
N THR A 2 -0.56 -16.73 13.63
CA THR A 2 -0.59 -16.84 15.11
C THR A 2 0.63 -16.24 15.82
N ALA A 3 1.85 -16.61 15.41
CA ALA A 3 3.08 -16.05 15.99
C ALA A 3 3.20 -14.53 15.76
N TYR A 4 2.77 -14.04 14.60
CA TYR A 4 2.74 -12.62 14.29
C TYR A 4 1.73 -11.87 15.18
N SER A 5 0.51 -12.38 15.31
CA SER A 5 -0.51 -11.81 16.20
C SER A 5 -0.04 -11.76 17.66
N ALA A 6 0.63 -12.82 18.14
CA ALA A 6 1.15 -12.87 19.50
C ALA A 6 2.28 -11.84 19.75
N SER A 7 3.09 -11.55 18.74
CA SER A 7 4.14 -10.51 18.81
C SER A 7 3.61 -9.08 18.58
N HIS A 8 2.38 -8.94 18.08
CA HIS A 8 1.74 -7.64 17.79
C HIS A 8 0.37 -7.52 18.48
N PRO A 9 0.31 -7.58 19.82
CA PRO A 9 -0.95 -7.64 20.57
C PRO A 9 -1.84 -6.39 20.42
N SER A 10 -1.27 -5.27 19.97
CA SER A 10 -2.04 -4.05 19.65
C SER A 10 -2.88 -4.17 18.38
N ASN A 11 -2.58 -5.13 17.50
CA ASN A 11 -3.40 -5.44 16.32
C ASN A 11 -4.56 -6.37 16.72
N THR A 12 -5.60 -5.79 17.33
CA THR A 12 -6.79 -6.52 17.77
C THR A 12 -7.57 -7.16 16.62
N VAL A 13 -7.51 -6.58 15.42
CA VAL A 13 -8.12 -7.16 14.22
C VAL A 13 -7.44 -8.48 13.84
N MET A 14 -6.11 -8.49 13.75
CA MET A 14 -5.35 -9.72 13.49
C MET A 14 -5.59 -10.78 14.58
N SER A 15 -5.69 -10.35 15.85
CA SER A 15 -6.04 -11.26 16.95
C SER A 15 -7.42 -11.89 16.77
N SER A 16 -8.41 -11.10 16.34
CA SER A 16 -9.76 -11.62 16.04
C SER A 16 -9.74 -12.58 14.87
N VAL A 17 -9.01 -12.27 13.79
CA VAL A 17 -8.89 -13.16 12.63
C VAL A 17 -8.33 -14.50 13.08
N VAL A 18 -7.16 -14.50 13.73
CA VAL A 18 -6.46 -15.73 14.16
C VAL A 18 -7.32 -16.59 15.07
N SER A 19 -8.11 -16.01 15.99
CA SER A 19 -8.95 -16.78 16.91
C SER A 19 -10.18 -17.41 16.24
N HIS A 20 -10.55 -16.98 15.04
CA HIS A 20 -11.74 -17.46 14.31
C HIS A 20 -11.40 -18.19 13.00
N LEU A 21 -10.12 -18.35 12.67
CA LEU A 21 -9.74 -19.17 11.52
C LEU A 21 -10.13 -20.64 11.76
N PRO A 22 -10.63 -21.33 10.72
CA PRO A 22 -10.86 -22.76 10.81
C PRO A 22 -9.53 -23.50 11.02
N VAL A 23 -9.60 -24.68 11.65
CA VAL A 23 -8.43 -25.53 11.94
C VAL A 23 -7.67 -25.97 10.68
N SER A 24 -8.34 -25.95 9.53
CA SER A 24 -7.77 -26.23 8.21
C SER A 24 -8.48 -25.39 7.15
N VAL A 25 -7.71 -24.84 6.22
CA VAL A 25 -8.22 -24.17 5.03
C VAL A 25 -7.83 -25.01 3.82
N SER A 26 -8.82 -25.44 3.03
CA SER A 26 -8.56 -26.07 1.75
C SER A 26 -8.22 -25.01 0.71
N ASN A 27 -7.04 -25.10 0.10
CA ASN A 27 -6.72 -24.28 -1.06
C ASN A 27 -7.48 -24.82 -2.28
N PRO A 28 -8.36 -24.03 -2.93
CA PRO A 28 -9.09 -24.48 -4.13
C PRO A 28 -8.18 -24.94 -5.26
N GLY A 29 -6.97 -24.38 -5.38
CA GLY A 29 -5.96 -24.79 -6.36
C GLY A 29 -5.28 -26.14 -6.04
N GLY A 30 -5.66 -26.83 -4.97
CA GLY A 30 -5.19 -28.17 -4.61
C GLY A 30 -3.73 -28.25 -4.14
N SER A 31 -3.06 -27.11 -3.95
CA SER A 31 -1.68 -27.02 -3.49
C SER A 31 -1.59 -26.60 -2.01
N ASN A 32 -0.44 -26.83 -1.39
CA ASN A 32 -0.11 -26.25 -0.08
C ASN A 32 0.55 -24.85 -0.21
N GLY A 33 0.40 -24.20 -1.36
CA GLY A 33 0.99 -22.90 -1.63
C GLY A 33 0.30 -21.79 -0.84
N PHE A 34 1.10 -20.97 -0.16
CA PHE A 34 0.65 -19.72 0.44
C PHE A 34 1.58 -18.61 -0.08
N PHE A 35 1.01 -17.63 -0.78
CA PHE A 35 1.77 -16.55 -1.36
C PHE A 35 1.79 -15.35 -0.41
N LEU A 36 2.99 -14.85 -0.17
CA LEU A 36 3.21 -13.59 0.53
C LEU A 36 3.73 -12.59 -0.51
N PRO A 37 3.00 -11.47 -0.73
CA PRO A 37 3.52 -10.36 -1.52
C PRO A 37 4.88 -9.91 -1.00
N GLU A 38 5.80 -9.54 -1.90
CA GLU A 38 7.19 -9.20 -1.54
C GLU A 38 7.27 -8.11 -0.47
N ALA A 39 6.43 -7.07 -0.56
CA ALA A 39 6.35 -6.02 0.46
C ALA A 39 5.98 -6.57 1.84
N VAL A 40 5.05 -7.54 1.90
CA VAL A 40 4.64 -8.20 3.16
C VAL A 40 5.75 -9.13 3.65
N TYR A 41 6.38 -9.89 2.76
CA TYR A 41 7.48 -10.78 3.10
C TYR A 41 8.68 -10.00 3.68
N ALA A 42 9.08 -8.92 3.01
CA ALA A 42 10.15 -8.04 3.49
C ALA A 42 9.80 -7.43 4.85
N ALA A 43 8.56 -6.94 5.03
CA ALA A 43 8.12 -6.39 6.31
C ALA A 43 8.08 -7.45 7.45
N LEU A 44 7.73 -8.69 7.14
CA LEU A 44 7.61 -9.77 8.13
C LEU A 44 8.95 -10.38 8.53
N THR A 45 9.90 -10.43 7.59
CA THR A 45 11.17 -11.16 7.77
C THR A 45 12.38 -10.25 7.97
N ASP A 46 12.24 -8.95 7.68
CA ASP A 46 13.34 -7.99 7.56
C ASP A 46 14.39 -8.42 6.51
N ILE A 47 13.99 -9.32 5.58
CA ILE A 47 14.84 -9.79 4.48
C ILE A 47 14.53 -8.92 3.25
N SER A 48 15.55 -8.23 2.75
CA SER A 48 15.45 -7.53 1.46
C SER A 48 15.36 -8.54 0.32
N VAL A 49 14.26 -8.51 -0.43
CA VAL A 49 14.02 -9.37 -1.61
C VAL A 49 14.39 -8.71 -2.94
N GLY A 50 14.95 -7.50 -2.90
CA GLY A 50 15.35 -6.74 -4.07
C GLY A 50 15.27 -5.23 -3.84
N ALA A 51 15.68 -4.45 -4.85
CA ALA A 51 15.62 -2.99 -4.81
C ALA A 51 14.19 -2.44 -4.97
N THR A 52 13.29 -3.24 -5.56
CA THR A 52 11.88 -2.91 -5.78
C THR A 52 11.02 -4.04 -5.23
N ASN A 53 10.01 -3.73 -4.42
CA ASN A 53 9.13 -4.74 -3.80
C ASN A 53 7.65 -4.63 -4.26
N ALA A 54 7.34 -3.64 -5.11
CA ALA A 54 6.05 -3.49 -5.76
C ALA A 54 6.12 -2.51 -6.94
N TYR A 55 5.16 -2.62 -7.85
CA TYR A 55 4.90 -1.63 -8.89
C TYR A 55 3.47 -1.10 -8.73
N VAL A 56 3.32 0.21 -8.86
CA VAL A 56 2.01 0.89 -8.86
C VAL A 56 1.94 1.74 -10.12
N GLY A 57 0.86 1.56 -10.88
CA GLY A 57 0.60 2.31 -12.11
C GLY A 57 -0.68 3.12 -11.98
N PHE A 58 -0.70 4.30 -12.58
CA PHE A 58 -1.88 5.16 -12.64
C PHE A 58 -2.27 5.39 -14.10
N GLY A 59 -3.57 5.28 -14.39
CA GLY A 59 -4.09 5.50 -15.72
C GLY A 59 -3.84 6.92 -16.23
N GLY A 60 -3.49 7.05 -17.51
CA GLY A 60 -3.42 8.33 -18.22
C GLY A 60 -4.80 8.77 -18.74
N GLY A 61 -4.94 10.07 -19.07
CA GLY A 61 -6.15 10.60 -19.70
C GLY A 61 -7.31 10.96 -18.75
N PHE A 62 -7.10 10.85 -17.44
CA PHE A 62 -8.06 11.29 -16.43
C PHE A 62 -7.78 12.73 -15.99
N ASN A 63 -8.84 13.45 -15.64
CA ASN A 63 -8.75 14.75 -14.98
C ASN A 63 -8.41 14.55 -13.49
N TRP A 64 -7.14 14.31 -13.19
CA TRP A 64 -6.67 14.05 -11.84
C TRP A 64 -6.65 15.32 -10.98
N GLN A 65 -7.22 15.23 -9.78
CA GLN A 65 -7.02 16.21 -8.72
C GLN A 65 -6.14 15.61 -7.62
N TYR A 66 -5.01 16.26 -7.35
CA TYR A 66 -3.95 15.76 -6.46
C TYR A 66 -4.09 16.18 -4.99
N THR A 67 -5.11 16.97 -4.68
CA THR A 67 -5.40 17.43 -3.31
C THR A 67 -6.88 17.33 -3.02
N GLN A 68 -7.20 16.92 -1.80
CA GLN A 68 -8.58 16.79 -1.32
C GLN A 68 -9.06 18.06 -0.58
N THR A 69 -8.23 19.11 -0.54
CA THR A 69 -8.56 20.36 0.17
C THR A 69 -9.76 21.04 -0.49
N GLY A 70 -10.85 21.22 0.27
CA GLY A 70 -12.10 21.77 -0.27
C GLY A 70 -12.95 20.78 -1.06
N GLY A 71 -12.59 19.49 -1.05
CA GLY A 71 -13.26 18.43 -1.82
C GLY A 71 -12.70 18.25 -3.23
N ILE A 72 -13.24 17.26 -3.95
CA ILE A 72 -12.88 16.97 -5.33
C ILE A 72 -13.87 17.67 -6.28
N ALA A 73 -13.36 18.39 -7.27
CA ALA A 73 -14.20 19.11 -8.23
C ALA A 73 -15.02 18.14 -9.09
N ALA A 74 -16.22 18.56 -9.50
CA ALA A 74 -17.05 17.81 -10.43
C ALA A 74 -16.27 17.48 -11.73
N GLY A 75 -16.30 16.21 -12.15
CA GLY A 75 -15.55 15.74 -13.32
C GLY A 75 -14.04 15.56 -13.11
N ALA A 76 -13.52 15.83 -11.90
CA ALA A 76 -12.16 15.45 -11.51
C ALA A 76 -12.16 14.17 -10.67
N TYR A 77 -11.07 13.40 -10.73
CA TYR A 77 -10.89 12.18 -9.94
C TYR A 77 -9.89 12.41 -8.81
N ASP A 78 -10.19 11.84 -7.65
CA ASP A 78 -9.34 11.89 -6.47
C ASP A 78 -8.08 11.03 -6.65
N PHE A 79 -6.96 11.66 -6.99
CA PHE A 79 -5.70 10.94 -7.14
C PHE A 79 -5.21 10.36 -5.81
N VAL A 80 -5.45 11.06 -4.69
CA VAL A 80 -5.02 10.57 -3.36
C VAL A 80 -5.78 9.29 -3.01
N GLY A 81 -7.09 9.29 -3.24
CA GLY A 81 -7.94 8.11 -3.07
C GLY A 81 -7.51 6.92 -3.94
N VAL A 82 -7.29 7.16 -5.24
CA VAL A 82 -6.80 6.12 -6.17
C VAL A 82 -5.40 5.64 -5.77
N ALA A 83 -4.50 6.53 -5.35
CA ALA A 83 -3.20 6.14 -4.84
C ALA A 83 -3.30 5.23 -3.61
N LEU A 84 -4.21 5.53 -2.67
CA LEU A 84 -4.51 4.63 -1.56
C LEU A 84 -4.98 3.25 -2.02
N HIS A 85 -5.87 3.21 -3.02
CA HIS A 85 -6.35 1.97 -3.62
C HIS A 85 -5.18 1.11 -4.12
N GLU A 86 -4.35 1.66 -5.01
CA GLU A 86 -3.31 0.88 -5.68
C GLU A 86 -2.12 0.55 -4.76
N ILE A 87 -1.74 1.48 -3.88
CA ILE A 87 -0.66 1.23 -2.92
C ILE A 87 -1.06 0.12 -1.95
N THR A 88 -2.34 0.03 -1.54
CA THR A 88 -2.75 -1.04 -0.63
C THR A 88 -2.77 -2.42 -1.30
N HIS A 89 -3.08 -2.51 -2.60
CA HIS A 89 -2.82 -3.71 -3.40
C HIS A 89 -1.33 -4.09 -3.34
N ALA A 90 -0.44 -3.15 -3.62
CA ALA A 90 1.01 -3.36 -3.53
C ALA A 90 1.48 -3.79 -2.13
N LEU A 91 0.82 -3.32 -1.07
CA LEU A 91 1.08 -3.70 0.32
C LEU A 91 0.42 -5.04 0.71
N GLY A 92 -0.25 -5.72 -0.21
CA GLY A 92 -0.75 -7.08 -0.01
C GLY A 92 -2.24 -7.22 0.29
N ARG A 93 -3.04 -6.16 0.08
CA ARG A 93 -4.50 -6.28 -0.11
C ARG A 93 -4.77 -6.91 -1.48
N VAL A 94 -4.42 -8.17 -1.66
CA VAL A 94 -4.55 -8.87 -2.96
C VAL A 94 -5.14 -10.25 -2.77
N SER A 95 -5.90 -10.69 -3.77
CA SER A 95 -6.23 -12.09 -3.99
C SER A 95 -5.94 -12.37 -5.46
N TYR A 96 -5.04 -13.31 -5.75
CA TYR A 96 -4.52 -13.51 -7.12
C TYR A 96 -5.42 -14.36 -8.00
N GLU A 97 -6.51 -14.86 -7.44
CA GLU A 97 -7.47 -15.70 -8.15
C GLU A 97 -8.19 -14.94 -9.29
N PHE A 98 -8.12 -13.60 -9.31
CA PHE A 98 -8.54 -12.78 -10.45
C PHE A 98 -7.58 -12.86 -11.67
N VAL A 99 -6.28 -13.10 -11.45
CA VAL A 99 -5.27 -13.15 -12.52
C VAL A 99 -5.36 -14.46 -13.31
N ALA A 100 -5.66 -15.57 -12.65
CA ALA A 100 -5.91 -16.85 -13.30
C ALA A 100 -6.88 -17.70 -12.46
N PRO A 101 -7.86 -18.38 -13.08
CA PRO A 101 -8.70 -19.32 -12.36
C PRO A 101 -7.87 -20.49 -11.84
N ASN A 102 -8.15 -20.92 -10.61
CA ASN A 102 -7.46 -21.97 -9.85
C ASN A 102 -5.98 -21.63 -9.55
N THR A 103 -5.70 -20.40 -9.13
CA THR A 103 -4.38 -20.06 -8.62
C THR A 103 -3.95 -21.07 -7.55
N PRO A 104 -2.73 -21.62 -7.65
CA PRO A 104 -2.27 -22.66 -6.74
C PRO A 104 -1.77 -22.06 -5.43
N PHE A 105 -2.34 -20.96 -4.94
CA PHE A 105 -1.93 -20.35 -3.68
C PHE A 105 -3.01 -19.47 -3.08
N LEU A 106 -3.06 -19.44 -1.76
CA LEU A 106 -3.84 -18.47 -0.99
C LEU A 106 -2.96 -17.28 -0.60
N THR A 107 -3.61 -16.14 -0.37
CA THR A 107 -3.00 -14.93 0.20
C THR A 107 -3.52 -14.68 1.62
N PRO A 108 -2.91 -13.77 2.39
CA PRO A 108 -3.49 -13.32 3.67
C PRO A 108 -4.92 -12.79 3.56
N LEU A 109 -5.27 -12.13 2.44
CA LEU A 109 -6.62 -11.59 2.26
C LEU A 109 -7.66 -12.71 2.10
N ASP A 110 -7.30 -13.83 1.47
CA ASP A 110 -8.21 -14.96 1.30
C ASP A 110 -8.65 -15.59 2.63
N LEU A 111 -7.87 -15.38 3.71
CA LEU A 111 -8.19 -15.85 5.07
C LEU A 111 -9.22 -14.99 5.79
N VAL A 112 -9.66 -13.90 5.18
CA VAL A 112 -10.74 -13.02 5.68
C VAL A 112 -11.88 -12.85 4.68
N ARG A 113 -11.88 -13.65 3.62
CA ARG A 113 -12.96 -13.70 2.62
C ARG A 113 -13.85 -14.90 2.91
N TYR A 114 -15.13 -14.64 3.18
CA TYR A 114 -16.13 -15.66 3.51
C TYR A 114 -17.28 -15.62 2.52
N ASN A 115 -18.00 -16.73 2.36
CA ASN A 115 -19.34 -16.68 1.80
C ASN A 115 -20.19 -15.75 2.67
N CYS A 116 -20.85 -14.77 2.06
CA CYS A 116 -21.66 -13.82 2.82
C CYS A 116 -22.73 -14.53 3.66
N GLY A 117 -22.85 -14.15 4.93
CA GLY A 117 -23.74 -14.78 5.91
C GLY A 117 -23.34 -16.20 6.31
N SER A 118 -22.08 -16.59 6.10
CA SER A 118 -21.58 -17.94 6.35
C SER A 118 -20.18 -17.92 6.95
N THR A 119 -19.85 -18.97 7.72
CA THR A 119 -18.51 -19.19 8.28
C THR A 119 -17.56 -19.94 7.35
N THR A 120 -18.00 -20.21 6.12
CA THR A 120 -17.18 -20.88 5.10
C THR A 120 -16.33 -19.86 4.36
N LEU A 121 -15.00 -20.03 4.40
CA LEU A 121 -14.07 -19.23 3.60
C LEU A 121 -14.40 -19.34 2.12
N ASN A 122 -14.29 -18.23 1.40
CA ASN A 122 -14.52 -18.15 -0.02
C ASN A 122 -13.38 -17.39 -0.70
N SER A 123 -12.46 -18.15 -1.29
CA SER A 123 -11.38 -17.61 -2.11
C SER A 123 -11.64 -17.82 -3.62
N THR A 124 -12.90 -18.00 -4.04
CA THR A 124 -13.26 -18.34 -5.43
C THR A 124 -13.30 -17.09 -6.32
N SER A 125 -12.67 -17.16 -7.51
CA SER A 125 -12.69 -16.07 -8.51
C SER A 125 -14.10 -15.67 -8.92
N GLY A 126 -14.34 -14.36 -9.09
CA GLY A 126 -15.62 -13.85 -9.61
C GLY A 126 -16.84 -14.17 -8.76
N SER A 127 -16.64 -14.74 -7.57
CA SER A 127 -17.73 -15.03 -6.63
C SER A 127 -17.90 -13.85 -5.68
N THR A 128 -19.14 -13.64 -5.24
CA THR A 128 -19.43 -12.69 -4.18
C THR A 128 -18.93 -13.26 -2.86
N ALA A 129 -17.90 -12.63 -2.29
CA ALA A 129 -17.41 -12.90 -0.95
C ALA A 129 -17.62 -11.68 -0.05
N CYS A 130 -17.63 -11.90 1.26
CA CYS A 130 -17.71 -10.86 2.27
C CYS A 130 -16.44 -10.82 3.11
N PHE A 131 -15.97 -9.61 3.41
CA PHE A 131 -14.89 -9.37 4.33
C PHE A 131 -15.38 -9.58 5.76
N SER A 132 -14.69 -10.43 6.51
CA SER A 132 -14.99 -10.69 7.91
C SER A 132 -13.72 -10.94 8.71
N ILE A 133 -13.67 -10.38 9.93
CA ILE A 133 -12.54 -10.54 10.86
C ILE A 133 -12.86 -11.51 12.00
N ASN A 134 -14.09 -12.06 12.02
CA ASN A 134 -14.59 -12.93 13.09
C ASN A 134 -15.15 -14.25 12.53
N GLY A 135 -14.48 -14.81 11.52
CA GLY A 135 -14.83 -16.15 11.03
C GLY A 135 -16.08 -16.20 10.17
N GLY A 136 -16.51 -15.09 9.56
CA GLY A 136 -17.75 -15.02 8.79
C GLY A 136 -19.01 -14.86 9.64
N ILE A 137 -18.88 -14.57 10.94
CA ILE A 137 -20.03 -14.26 11.82
C ILE A 137 -20.65 -12.91 11.45
N THR A 138 -19.83 -11.94 11.03
CA THR A 138 -20.28 -10.62 10.60
C THR A 138 -19.63 -10.24 9.28
N ASP A 139 -20.47 -9.83 8.33
CA ASP A 139 -20.04 -9.29 7.04
C ASP A 139 -19.80 -7.78 7.19
N LEU A 140 -18.54 -7.36 7.08
CA LEU A 140 -18.14 -5.96 7.19
C LEU A 140 -18.27 -5.21 5.86
N ALA A 141 -17.98 -5.91 4.75
CA ALA A 141 -18.11 -5.39 3.40
C ALA A 141 -18.21 -6.52 2.38
N VAL A 142 -18.72 -6.20 1.20
CA VAL A 142 -18.85 -7.15 0.09
C VAL A 142 -17.75 -6.88 -0.93
N PHE A 143 -17.01 -7.92 -1.33
CA PHE A 143 -16.05 -7.84 -2.42
C PHE A 143 -16.76 -7.79 -3.77
N SER A 144 -16.15 -7.13 -4.75
CA SER A 144 -16.67 -7.02 -6.11
C SER A 144 -16.52 -8.34 -6.86
N PRO A 145 -17.59 -8.90 -7.45
CA PRO A 145 -17.50 -10.07 -8.32
C PRO A 145 -17.07 -9.71 -9.75
N THR A 146 -16.96 -8.42 -10.09
CA THR A 146 -16.69 -7.93 -11.46
C THR A 146 -15.44 -7.06 -11.58
N SER A 147 -14.61 -7.00 -10.53
CA SER A 147 -13.31 -6.32 -10.49
C SER A 147 -12.25 -7.27 -9.93
N ASP A 148 -11.06 -6.76 -9.64
CA ASP A 148 -10.07 -7.47 -8.83
C ASP A 148 -10.72 -8.04 -7.57
N SER A 149 -10.41 -9.30 -7.25
CA SER A 149 -11.02 -10.04 -6.14
C SER A 149 -10.76 -9.45 -4.75
N ALA A 150 -9.82 -8.52 -4.63
CA ALA A 150 -9.55 -7.77 -3.41
C ALA A 150 -10.30 -6.44 -3.30
N ASP A 151 -11.03 -6.02 -4.34
CA ASP A 151 -11.78 -4.77 -4.36
C ASP A 151 -13.16 -4.91 -3.72
N LEU A 152 -13.64 -3.83 -3.12
CA LEU A 152 -14.98 -3.75 -2.55
C LEU A 152 -16.03 -3.38 -3.62
N ASN A 153 -17.25 -3.89 -3.45
CA ASN A 153 -18.36 -3.65 -4.37
C ASN A 153 -18.90 -2.20 -4.33
N GLY A 154 -18.50 -1.38 -3.36
CA GLY A 154 -18.87 0.04 -3.31
C GLY A 154 -20.15 0.40 -2.58
N ALA A 155 -20.52 -0.35 -1.53
CA ALA A 155 -21.69 -0.01 -0.71
C ALA A 155 -21.57 1.33 0.05
N THR A 156 -20.33 1.76 0.33
CA THR A 156 -20.01 3.06 0.94
C THR A 156 -18.84 3.69 0.18
N ILE A 157 -18.60 4.99 0.39
CA ILE A 157 -17.43 5.67 -0.18
C ILE A 157 -16.18 5.19 0.56
N ASP A 158 -15.37 4.38 -0.11
CA ASP A 158 -14.15 3.81 0.42
C ASP A 158 -13.09 3.75 -0.69
N PRO A 159 -11.82 4.09 -0.43
CA PRO A 159 -10.77 3.99 -1.45
C PRO A 159 -10.57 2.57 -1.98
N PHE A 160 -10.99 1.52 -1.27
CA PHE A 160 -10.82 0.13 -1.70
C PHE A 160 -11.94 -0.37 -2.62
N ASN A 161 -12.88 0.51 -2.99
CA ASN A 161 -13.92 0.18 -3.95
C ASN A 161 -13.34 -0.10 -5.33
N ALA A 162 -13.95 -1.06 -6.03
CA ALA A 162 -13.66 -1.42 -7.42
C ALA A 162 -13.85 -0.24 -8.39
N PHE A 163 -14.78 0.65 -8.07
CA PHE A 163 -15.14 1.78 -8.91
C PHE A 163 -15.17 3.07 -8.10
N MET A 164 -14.48 4.08 -8.62
CA MET A 164 -14.42 5.41 -8.04
C MET A 164 -15.14 6.40 -8.95
N SER A 165 -15.89 7.32 -8.34
CA SER A 165 -16.67 8.34 -9.03
C SER A 165 -15.92 9.68 -9.05
N SER A 166 -16.03 10.42 -10.16
CA SER A 166 -15.54 11.79 -10.22
C SER A 166 -16.32 12.71 -9.26
N GLY A 167 -15.66 13.76 -8.76
CA GLY A 167 -16.25 14.70 -7.79
C GLY A 167 -16.40 14.17 -6.36
N THR A 168 -15.85 12.98 -6.07
CA THR A 168 -15.97 12.33 -4.76
C THR A 168 -14.61 12.25 -4.09
N THR A 169 -14.55 12.61 -2.81
CA THR A 169 -13.36 12.46 -1.97
C THR A 169 -13.33 11.06 -1.35
N TYR A 170 -12.20 10.37 -1.46
CA TYR A 170 -11.97 9.04 -0.89
C TYR A 170 -10.82 9.08 0.11
N THR A 171 -11.12 8.81 1.38
CA THR A 171 -10.13 8.79 2.47
C THR A 171 -10.12 7.43 3.15
N MET A 172 -9.00 7.06 3.77
CA MET A 172 -8.90 5.80 4.50
C MET A 172 -9.99 5.72 5.57
N THR A 173 -10.82 4.69 5.49
CA THR A 173 -11.92 4.47 6.43
C THR A 173 -11.51 3.54 7.57
N SER A 174 -12.36 3.39 8.59
CA SER A 174 -12.19 2.36 9.61
C SER A 174 -12.21 0.94 9.01
N LEU A 175 -13.06 0.71 8.01
CA LEU A 175 -13.14 -0.56 7.27
C LEU A 175 -11.84 -0.85 6.52
N GLY A 176 -11.29 0.14 5.81
CA GLY A 176 -10.02 0.01 5.11
C GLY A 176 -8.86 -0.26 6.07
N ASN A 177 -8.83 0.43 7.21
CA ASN A 177 -7.86 0.15 8.27
C ASN A 177 -7.98 -1.29 8.80
N GLN A 178 -9.20 -1.79 9.04
CA GLN A 178 -9.41 -3.18 9.48
C GLN A 178 -8.92 -4.18 8.43
N MET A 179 -9.17 -3.94 7.14
CA MET A 179 -8.68 -4.81 6.06
C MET A 179 -7.15 -4.82 5.97
N MET A 180 -6.49 -3.66 6.10
CA MET A 180 -5.03 -3.64 6.13
C MET A 180 -4.46 -4.32 7.38
N GLN A 181 -5.15 -4.18 8.51
CA GLN A 181 -4.77 -4.85 9.75
C GLN A 181 -4.93 -6.37 9.69
N SER A 182 -5.93 -6.87 8.99
CA SER A 182 -6.16 -8.32 8.84
C SER A 182 -5.12 -9.01 7.96
N VAL A 183 -4.51 -8.28 7.01
CA VAL A 183 -3.40 -8.80 6.19
C VAL A 183 -2.02 -8.56 6.82
N GLY A 184 -1.98 -7.92 8.00
CA GLY A 184 -0.78 -7.85 8.85
C GLY A 184 -0.25 -6.45 9.13
N TRP A 185 -0.75 -5.41 8.49
CA TRP A 185 -0.26 -4.05 8.77
C TRP A 185 -0.72 -3.56 10.14
N THR A 186 0.05 -2.67 10.75
CA THR A 186 -0.37 -1.98 11.97
C THR A 186 -0.38 -0.49 11.70
N LEU A 187 -1.36 0.20 12.27
CA LEU A 187 -1.39 1.65 12.23
C LEU A 187 -0.26 2.15 13.14
N SER A 188 0.80 2.67 12.54
CA SER A 188 1.80 3.41 13.32
C SER A 188 1.19 4.75 13.72
N THR A 189 1.40 5.18 14.96
CA THR A 189 1.11 6.56 15.37
C THR A 189 1.87 7.48 14.42
N ALA A 190 1.15 8.36 13.72
CA ALA A 190 1.61 9.17 12.60
C ALA A 190 3.14 9.39 12.58
N VAL A 191 3.82 8.80 11.59
CA VAL A 191 5.12 9.32 11.18
C VAL A 191 4.85 10.77 10.79
N PRO A 192 5.50 11.78 11.40
CA PRO A 192 5.35 13.14 10.95
C PRO A 192 5.57 13.14 9.45
N GLU A 193 4.59 13.63 8.68
CA GLU A 193 4.77 13.95 7.26
C GLU A 193 6.19 14.51 7.11
N PRO A 194 7.03 14.05 6.16
CA PRO A 194 8.30 14.68 5.91
C PRO A 194 8.00 16.15 5.65
N GLY A 195 8.12 16.97 6.71
CA GLY A 195 7.54 18.29 6.70
C GLY A 195 8.18 18.97 5.53
N THR A 196 7.41 19.60 4.65
CA THR A 196 7.89 20.27 3.44
C THR A 196 9.12 21.15 3.74
N VAL A 197 9.25 21.60 4.99
CA VAL A 197 10.43 22.21 5.63
C VAL A 197 11.75 21.44 5.43
N TYR A 198 11.81 20.12 5.56
CA TYR A 198 13.03 19.34 5.31
C TYR A 198 13.41 19.38 3.83
N LEU A 199 12.48 19.09 2.91
CA LEU A 199 12.72 19.14 1.45
C LEU A 199 13.11 20.54 0.97
N ILE A 200 12.46 21.58 1.51
CA ILE A 200 12.80 22.98 1.25
C ILE A 200 14.18 23.33 1.86
N GLY A 201 14.47 22.87 3.07
CA GLY A 201 15.73 23.10 3.78
C GLY A 201 16.94 22.50 3.06
N VAL A 202 16.84 21.24 2.59
CA VAL A 202 17.93 20.62 1.81
C VAL A 202 18.11 21.31 0.46
N SER A 203 17.00 21.74 -0.17
CA SER A 203 17.02 22.48 -1.43
C SER A 203 17.70 23.85 -1.30
N PHE A 204 17.44 24.59 -0.21
CA PHE A 204 18.11 25.87 0.06
C PHE A 204 19.61 25.70 0.35
N ILE A 205 19.99 24.68 1.12
CA ILE A 205 21.41 24.38 1.39
C ILE A 205 22.13 24.01 0.08
N ALA A 206 21.52 23.17 -0.76
CA ALA A 206 22.06 22.81 -2.08
C ALA A 206 22.24 24.05 -2.98
N MET A 207 21.27 24.97 -3.02
CA MET A 207 21.39 26.23 -3.76
C MET A 207 22.50 27.14 -3.21
N ILE A 208 22.66 27.24 -1.89
CA ILE A 208 23.73 28.05 -1.26
C ILE A 208 25.11 27.46 -1.59
N VAL A 209 25.26 26.14 -1.53
CA VAL A 209 26.52 25.45 -1.89
C VAL A 209 26.83 25.62 -3.37
N ALA A 210 25.84 25.47 -4.25
CA ALA A 210 26.00 25.69 -5.70
C ALA A 210 26.41 27.14 -6.01
N ARG A 211 25.80 28.13 -5.33
CA ARG A 211 26.13 29.55 -5.48
C ARG A 211 27.54 29.87 -4.99
N ARG A 212 27.99 29.26 -3.89
CA ARG A 212 29.37 29.44 -3.38
C ARG A 212 30.43 28.81 -4.30
N ARG A 213 30.12 27.70 -4.97
CA ARG A 213 31.03 27.08 -5.96
C ARG A 213 31.18 27.92 -7.23
N LYS A 214 30.11 28.59 -7.66
CA LYS A 214 30.13 29.48 -8.84
C LYS A 214 30.88 30.79 -8.62
N MET A 215 31.07 31.21 -7.35
CA MET A 215 31.72 32.46 -6.98
C MET A 215 33.21 32.31 -6.62
N ARG A 216 33.85 31.14 -6.78
CA ARG A 216 35.31 31.02 -6.72
C ARG A 216 35.89 31.51 -8.04
N PRO A 217 36.53 32.69 -8.12
CA PRO A 217 37.32 33.05 -9.29
C PRO A 217 38.45 32.01 -9.45
N GLY A 218 38.62 31.53 -10.68
CA GLY A 218 39.67 30.57 -11.01
C GLY A 218 41.02 31.05 -10.53
N SER A 219 41.77 30.16 -9.88
CA SER A 219 43.17 30.39 -9.53
C SER A 219 43.95 30.67 -10.81
N GLY A 220 44.24 31.94 -11.05
CA GLY A 220 45.04 32.42 -12.16
C GLY A 220 46.44 31.81 -12.12
N HIS A 221 46.93 31.46 -13.30
CA HIS A 221 48.35 31.19 -13.57
C HIS A 221 49.23 32.34 -13.07
N PRO A 222 50.41 32.08 -12.48
CA PRO A 222 51.48 33.08 -12.43
C PRO A 222 52.42 32.90 -13.64
N ALA A 223 52.54 33.95 -14.45
CA ALA A 223 53.58 34.11 -15.45
C ALA A 223 54.81 34.79 -14.81
N TRP A 224 55.97 34.14 -15.00
CA TRP A 224 57.36 34.62 -15.17
C TRP A 224 57.90 35.88 -14.44
N GLY A 225 59.12 35.74 -13.87
CA GLY A 225 60.17 36.77 -14.03
C GLY A 225 61.22 36.97 -12.92
N ALA A 226 62.47 36.67 -13.25
CA ALA A 226 63.74 37.35 -12.87
C ALA A 226 64.56 36.99 -11.59
N ILE A 227 65.71 36.35 -11.85
CA ILE A 227 67.12 36.75 -11.54
C ILE A 227 67.48 37.26 -10.12
N GLY A 228 68.45 36.58 -9.49
CA GLY A 228 69.33 37.15 -8.46
C GLY A 228 70.36 36.15 -7.91
N ARG A 229 71.65 36.35 -8.21
CA ARG A 229 72.80 35.57 -7.74
C ARG A 229 73.61 36.39 -6.73
N SER A 230 73.94 35.79 -5.59
CA SER A 230 75.13 36.02 -4.72
C SER A 230 75.04 34.98 -3.60
N VAL A 231 75.96 34.04 -3.41
CA VAL A 231 77.43 34.09 -3.44
C VAL A 231 77.99 32.91 -4.24
#